data_AF-A0A3M2B7X0-F1
#
_entry.id   AF-A0A3M2B7X0-F1
#
_cell.length_a   1.000
_cell.length_b   1.000
_cell.length_c   1.000
_cell.angle_alpha   90.00
_cell.angle_beta   90.00
_cell.angle_gamma   90.00
#
_symmetry.space_group_name_H-M   'P 1'
#
loop_
_entity.id
_entity.type
_entity.pdbx_description
1 polymer ?
#
loop_
_entity_poly.entity_id
_entity_poly.type
_entity_poly.pdbx_seq_one_letter_code
_entity_poly.pdbx_strand_id
1 'polypeptide(L)'
;MKTLLSPDLVKGLVPNTGGGYSHQISPEARLRRFLILGTDGGTYYQSEDSLNRENITNVLLCISELGLKRVRDIVVDILENNRALRVKPALLVLAIVAAHNKSLVFHGDILDRCIGIPTHLFNFLDFYKALGGSFSRMVRRAITRYYYREGIYHHMVKYQSRDGFSHRDVLRLAHVKPRDREMEAAFRWATHGMEGLEKTIVVNKNGATREHHPIEDLRVLPEIILEYEEIKKIDRFEDLPHDLSRYPWEFFNTKLLNDPRLWKKIQTPARAILRNVRRFAVMEDEELIDLMVKRISEIDPKKAKVHPMATLLPYLAVRSLDRRLEAALEGLIQRAFRVEEFKLDCNLHIAVDVSASMTWIDNSGIIPIWMAMGIAWVLQNLSRNTTVSAFSEKFDQINPGKIIQDKILPSFAFGATDCSLPMVKDEGATDVFVVITDNETNRNLIPPSKALKDYRMKFNKPNAALVVLALTATNFSIADPNDPLMLDIPGFTDNIAQIISELQKGFER
;
A
#
# COMPACT_ATOMS: atom_id res chain seq x y z
N MET A 1 -15.15 11.73 -29.92
CA MET A 1 -14.84 10.82 -31.06
C MET A 1 -15.60 9.53 -30.79
N LYS A 2 -16.61 9.17 -31.60
CA LYS A 2 -17.38 7.93 -31.42
C LYS A 2 -16.51 6.73 -31.77
N THR A 3 -16.46 5.73 -30.89
CA THR A 3 -15.75 4.46 -31.09
C THR A 3 -16.31 3.74 -32.34
N LEU A 4 -15.43 3.18 -33.18
CA LEU A 4 -15.72 2.55 -34.49
C LEU A 4 -16.17 1.08 -34.39
N LEU A 5 -16.54 0.59 -33.20
CA LEU A 5 -16.89 -0.81 -32.99
C LEU A 5 -18.33 -1.10 -33.43
N SER A 6 -18.54 -2.20 -34.15
CA SER A 6 -19.88 -2.64 -34.53
C SER A 6 -20.68 -3.07 -33.28
N PRO A 7 -22.04 -2.94 -33.29
CA PRO A 7 -22.88 -3.30 -32.14
C PRO A 7 -22.67 -4.73 -31.64
N ASP A 8 -22.38 -5.68 -32.54
CA ASP A 8 -22.15 -7.08 -32.18
C ASP A 8 -20.84 -7.28 -31.40
N LEU A 9 -19.81 -6.47 -31.66
CA LEU A 9 -18.52 -6.55 -30.98
C LEU A 9 -18.58 -6.02 -29.54
N VAL A 10 -19.56 -5.18 -29.21
CA VAL A 10 -19.68 -4.56 -27.88
C VAL A 10 -20.81 -5.16 -27.04
N LYS A 11 -21.47 -6.21 -27.52
CA LYS A 11 -22.56 -6.88 -26.81
C LYS A 11 -22.07 -7.43 -25.46
N GLY A 12 -22.67 -6.96 -24.38
CA GLY A 12 -22.29 -7.33 -23.00
C GLY A 12 -21.21 -6.44 -22.38
N LEU A 13 -20.68 -5.46 -23.11
CA LEU A 13 -19.73 -4.47 -22.60
C LEU A 13 -20.44 -3.16 -22.24
N VAL A 14 -19.82 -2.37 -21.36
CA VAL A 14 -20.28 -1.04 -20.96
C VAL A 14 -19.29 0.04 -21.42
N PRO A 15 -19.76 1.27 -21.71
CA PRO A 15 -18.86 2.38 -22.02
C PRO A 15 -17.97 2.71 -20.81
N ASN A 16 -16.67 2.91 -21.05
CA ASN A 16 -15.70 3.32 -20.03
C ASN A 16 -15.40 4.83 -20.08
N THR A 17 -14.67 5.34 -19.09
CA THR A 17 -14.37 6.78 -18.97
C THR A 17 -13.47 7.29 -20.09
N GLY A 18 -12.55 6.46 -20.60
CA GLY A 18 -11.71 6.74 -21.76
C GLY A 18 -12.45 6.83 -23.11
N GLY A 19 -13.74 6.46 -23.19
CA GLY A 19 -14.55 6.52 -24.41
C GLY A 19 -14.57 5.24 -25.26
N GLY A 20 -14.03 4.14 -24.74
CA GLY A 20 -14.15 2.78 -25.29
C GLY A 20 -15.21 1.93 -24.59
N TYR A 21 -15.13 0.61 -24.78
CA TYR A 21 -16.02 -0.36 -24.16
C TYR A 21 -15.21 -1.38 -23.34
N SER A 22 -15.72 -1.76 -22.17
CA SER A 22 -15.04 -2.67 -21.24
C SER A 22 -16.06 -3.53 -20.49
N HIS A 23 -15.59 -4.60 -19.86
CA HIS A 23 -16.41 -5.39 -18.94
C HIS A 23 -16.62 -4.63 -17.64
N GLN A 24 -17.80 -4.80 -17.04
CA GLN A 24 -18.07 -4.33 -15.69
C GLN A 24 -17.68 -5.42 -14.69
N ILE A 25 -16.92 -5.06 -13.66
CA ILE A 25 -16.55 -6.01 -12.61
C ILE A 25 -17.64 -6.11 -11.53
N SER A 26 -17.62 -7.21 -10.77
CA SER A 26 -18.54 -7.38 -9.65
C SER A 26 -18.27 -6.36 -8.53
N PRO A 27 -19.29 -6.04 -7.69
CA PRO A 27 -19.08 -5.17 -6.54
C PRO A 27 -17.98 -5.66 -5.60
N GLU A 28 -17.88 -6.98 -5.35
CA GLU A 28 -16.81 -7.56 -4.52
C GLU A 28 -15.42 -7.33 -5.14
N ALA A 29 -15.28 -7.53 -6.45
CA ALA A 29 -14.02 -7.30 -7.15
C ALA A 29 -13.61 -5.82 -7.08
N ARG A 30 -14.55 -4.90 -7.29
CA ARG A 30 -14.32 -3.46 -7.14
C ARG A 30 -13.93 -3.09 -5.72
N LEU A 31 -14.56 -3.68 -4.71
CA LEU A 31 -14.19 -3.49 -3.31
C LEU A 31 -12.73 -3.90 -3.06
N ARG A 32 -12.32 -5.09 -3.50
CA ARG A 32 -10.93 -5.56 -3.35
C ARG A 32 -9.94 -4.62 -4.04
N ARG A 33 -10.28 -4.13 -5.23
CA ARG A 33 -9.47 -3.17 -5.97
C ARG A 33 -9.30 -1.85 -5.21
N PHE A 34 -10.40 -1.30 -4.69
CA PHE A 34 -10.35 -0.11 -3.85
C PHE A 34 -9.50 -0.31 -2.59
N LEU A 35 -9.63 -1.47 -1.94
CA LEU A 35 -8.86 -1.78 -0.72
C LEU A 35 -7.35 -1.91 -0.96
N ILE A 36 -6.94 -2.36 -2.16
CA ILE A 36 -5.52 -2.59 -2.50
C ILE A 36 -4.87 -1.33 -3.10
N LEU A 37 -5.55 -0.66 -4.04
CA LEU A 37 -5.00 0.48 -4.78
C LEU A 37 -5.26 1.82 -4.07
N GLY A 38 -6.43 1.95 -3.43
CA GLY A 38 -6.93 3.25 -2.97
C GLY A 38 -7.31 4.17 -4.13
N THR A 39 -7.42 5.46 -3.81
CA THR A 39 -7.95 6.52 -4.68
C THR A 39 -7.13 7.82 -4.58
N ASP A 40 -6.03 7.82 -3.82
CA ASP A 40 -5.22 9.02 -3.58
C ASP A 40 -4.73 9.61 -4.91
N GLY A 41 -4.92 10.91 -5.13
CA GLY A 41 -4.54 11.59 -6.38
C GLY A 41 -5.48 11.35 -7.55
N GLY A 42 -6.49 10.49 -7.40
CA GLY A 42 -7.47 10.18 -8.43
C GLY A 42 -6.93 9.24 -9.51
N THR A 43 -7.36 9.45 -10.75
CA THR A 43 -6.81 8.84 -11.97
C THR A 43 -6.65 9.92 -13.04
N TYR A 44 -6.08 9.57 -14.18
CA TYR A 44 -6.00 10.48 -15.32
C TYR A 44 -7.36 11.07 -15.73
N TYR A 45 -8.43 10.28 -15.62
CA TYR A 45 -9.76 10.65 -16.11
C TYR A 45 -10.73 11.10 -15.01
N GLN A 46 -10.42 10.82 -13.73
CA GLN A 46 -11.33 11.10 -12.62
C GLN A 46 -10.60 11.70 -11.42
N SER A 47 -11.24 12.67 -10.75
CA SER A 47 -10.69 13.24 -9.52
C SER A 47 -10.78 12.24 -8.36
N GLU A 48 -9.90 12.42 -7.36
CA GLU A 48 -9.90 11.66 -6.11
C GLU A 48 -11.27 11.67 -5.43
N ASP A 49 -11.92 12.83 -5.35
CA ASP A 49 -13.25 12.97 -4.72
C ASP A 49 -14.33 12.17 -5.45
N SER A 50 -14.31 12.15 -6.78
CA SER A 50 -15.27 11.37 -7.58
C SER A 50 -15.06 9.88 -7.35
N LEU A 51 -13.81 9.41 -7.47
CA LEU A 51 -13.45 8.02 -7.26
C LEU A 51 -13.75 7.54 -5.83
N ASN A 52 -13.53 8.38 -4.84
CA ASN A 52 -13.89 8.12 -3.46
C ASN A 52 -15.40 7.89 -3.34
N ARG A 53 -16.23 8.81 -3.85
CA ARG A 53 -17.69 8.69 -3.77
C ARG A 53 -18.21 7.42 -4.45
N GLU A 54 -17.69 7.09 -5.63
CA GLU A 54 -18.10 5.88 -6.35
C GLU A 54 -17.70 4.60 -5.59
N ASN A 55 -16.47 4.53 -5.07
CA ASN A 55 -16.01 3.36 -4.32
C ASN A 55 -16.74 3.22 -2.97
N ILE A 56 -17.09 4.32 -2.29
CA ILE A 56 -17.94 4.27 -1.10
C ILE A 56 -19.36 3.80 -1.45
N THR A 57 -19.92 4.25 -2.58
CA THR A 57 -21.21 3.74 -3.06
C THR A 57 -21.14 2.23 -3.30
N ASN A 58 -20.05 1.74 -3.90
CA ASN A 58 -19.82 0.31 -4.09
C ASN A 58 -19.67 -0.46 -2.76
N VAL A 59 -19.06 0.13 -1.73
CA VAL A 59 -19.00 -0.47 -0.38
C VAL A 59 -20.40 -0.69 0.18
N LEU A 60 -21.29 0.30 0.05
CA LEU A 60 -22.68 0.17 0.51
C LEU A 60 -23.44 -0.91 -0.27
N LEU A 61 -23.22 -0.99 -1.58
CA LEU A 61 -23.77 -2.06 -2.42
C LEU A 61 -23.28 -3.45 -1.98
N CYS A 62 -21.98 -3.60 -1.71
CA CYS A 62 -21.43 -4.85 -1.18
C CYS A 62 -22.05 -5.22 0.18
N ILE A 63 -22.31 -4.23 1.03
CA ILE A 63 -22.96 -4.47 2.32
C ILE A 63 -24.39 -4.98 2.11
N SER A 64 -25.14 -4.42 1.17
CA SER A 64 -26.50 -4.89 0.86
C SER A 64 -26.53 -6.28 0.22
N GLU A 65 -25.60 -6.59 -0.68
CA GLU A 65 -25.60 -7.85 -1.43
C GLU A 65 -24.93 -9.01 -0.68
N LEU A 66 -23.78 -8.75 -0.03
CA LEU A 66 -22.93 -9.77 0.60
C LEU A 66 -23.08 -9.81 2.12
N GLY A 67 -23.61 -8.74 2.72
CA GLY A 67 -23.72 -8.57 4.17
C GLY A 67 -22.45 -8.04 4.83
N LEU A 68 -22.63 -7.33 5.95
CA LEU A 68 -21.55 -6.72 6.76
C LEU A 68 -20.45 -7.70 7.15
N LYS A 69 -20.81 -8.95 7.47
CA LYS A 69 -19.86 -9.98 7.91
C LYS A 69 -18.84 -10.28 6.82
N ARG A 70 -19.31 -10.48 5.57
CA ARG A 70 -18.44 -10.76 4.42
C ARG A 70 -17.54 -9.58 4.09
N VAL A 71 -18.09 -8.36 4.08
CA VAL A 71 -17.32 -7.14 3.82
C VAL A 71 -16.21 -6.97 4.86
N ARG A 72 -16.51 -7.17 6.15
CA ARG A 72 -15.50 -7.19 7.20
C ARG A 72 -14.43 -8.25 6.95
N ASP A 73 -14.82 -9.48 6.62
CA ASP A 73 -13.85 -10.58 6.44
C ASP A 73 -12.86 -10.28 5.30
N ILE A 74 -13.33 -9.63 4.22
CA ILE A 74 -12.46 -9.14 3.14
C ILE A 74 -11.48 -8.09 3.66
N VAL A 75 -11.96 -7.11 4.43
CA VAL A 75 -11.10 -6.03 4.98
C VAL A 75 -10.07 -6.57 5.97
N VAL A 76 -10.47 -7.52 6.82
CA VAL A 76 -9.58 -8.18 7.79
C VAL A 76 -8.47 -8.93 7.06
N ASP A 77 -8.79 -9.70 6.01
CA ASP A 77 -7.80 -10.39 5.18
C ASP A 77 -6.77 -9.42 4.58
N ILE A 78 -7.22 -8.28 4.04
CA ILE A 78 -6.31 -7.25 3.49
C ILE A 78 -5.35 -6.72 4.57
N LEU A 79 -5.87 -6.39 5.76
CA LEU A 79 -5.10 -5.77 6.84
C LEU A 79 -4.12 -6.73 7.50
N GLU A 80 -4.54 -7.96 7.77
CA GLU A 80 -3.70 -8.95 8.47
C GLU A 80 -2.58 -9.50 7.59
N ASN A 81 -2.91 -9.78 6.34
CA ASN A 81 -1.96 -10.32 5.37
C ASN A 81 -1.14 -9.23 4.67
N ASN A 82 -1.35 -7.96 5.02
CA ASN A 82 -0.62 -6.82 4.46
C ASN A 82 -0.66 -6.81 2.92
N ARG A 83 -1.85 -7.05 2.36
CA ARG A 83 -2.07 -7.21 0.90
C ARG A 83 -2.10 -5.89 0.13
N ALA A 84 -2.28 -4.79 0.83
CA ALA A 84 -2.35 -3.45 0.26
C ALA A 84 -1.09 -2.67 0.59
N LEU A 85 -0.60 -1.90 -0.38
CA LEU A 85 0.49 -0.94 -0.16
C LEU A 85 0.08 0.14 0.85
N ARG A 86 -1.18 0.58 0.80
CA ARG A 86 -1.75 1.59 1.70
C ARG A 86 -2.96 1.03 2.43
N VAL A 87 -2.98 1.19 3.75
CA VAL A 87 -4.05 0.63 4.59
C VAL A 87 -5.25 1.57 4.77
N LYS A 88 -5.15 2.85 4.41
CA LYS A 88 -6.18 3.87 4.70
C LYS A 88 -7.57 3.51 4.12
N PRO A 89 -7.70 3.01 2.87
CA PRO A 89 -8.98 2.53 2.36
C PRO A 89 -9.59 1.40 3.21
N ALA A 90 -8.77 0.43 3.62
CA ALA A 90 -9.22 -0.67 4.47
C ALA A 90 -9.66 -0.20 5.86
N LEU A 91 -8.98 0.77 6.46
CA LEU A 91 -9.38 1.37 7.73
C LEU A 91 -10.73 2.12 7.61
N LEU A 92 -10.96 2.80 6.49
CA LEU A 92 -12.23 3.47 6.20
C LEU A 92 -13.38 2.45 6.09
N VAL A 93 -13.20 1.38 5.30
CA VAL A 93 -14.25 0.35 5.17
C VAL A 93 -14.48 -0.38 6.50
N LEU A 94 -13.43 -0.66 7.28
CA LEU A 94 -13.58 -1.22 8.62
C LEU A 94 -14.39 -0.27 9.53
N ALA A 95 -14.18 1.04 9.43
CA ALA A 95 -14.93 2.05 10.16
C ALA A 95 -16.40 2.10 9.73
N ILE A 96 -16.69 1.97 8.43
CA ILE A 96 -18.06 1.83 7.90
C ILE A 96 -18.74 0.61 8.50
N VAL A 97 -18.08 -0.55 8.51
CA VAL A 97 -18.64 -1.75 9.13
C VAL A 97 -18.88 -1.54 10.62
N ALA A 98 -17.94 -0.93 11.34
CA ALA A 98 -18.06 -0.65 12.76
C ALA A 98 -19.21 0.33 13.07
N ALA A 99 -19.44 1.33 12.21
CA ALA A 99 -20.52 2.30 12.34
C ALA A 99 -21.91 1.63 12.20
N HIS A 100 -22.04 0.68 11.27
CA HIS A 100 -23.27 -0.11 11.08
C HIS A 100 -23.46 -1.15 12.19
N ASN A 101 -22.41 -1.89 12.53
CA ASN A 101 -22.43 -2.88 13.60
C ASN A 101 -21.10 -2.97 14.34
N LYS A 102 -21.07 -2.34 15.51
CA LYS A 102 -19.87 -2.25 16.37
C LYS A 102 -19.37 -3.61 16.84
N SER A 103 -20.23 -4.61 17.02
CA SER A 103 -19.78 -5.91 17.52
C SER A 103 -18.92 -6.64 16.50
N LEU A 104 -19.06 -6.34 15.21
CA LEU A 104 -18.24 -6.96 14.17
C LEU A 104 -16.77 -6.52 14.19
N VAL A 105 -16.43 -5.43 14.91
CA VAL A 105 -15.06 -4.88 14.95
C VAL A 105 -14.52 -4.75 16.37
N PHE A 106 -15.36 -4.33 17.33
CA PHE A 106 -14.94 -4.07 18.71
C PHE A 106 -15.18 -5.23 19.68
N HIS A 107 -15.90 -6.28 19.25
CA HIS A 107 -15.99 -7.53 20.00
C HIS A 107 -14.80 -8.44 19.64
N GLY A 108 -14.26 -9.16 20.63
CA GLY A 108 -13.10 -10.02 20.42
C GLY A 108 -11.81 -9.23 20.17
N ASP A 109 -11.00 -9.76 19.25
CA ASP A 109 -9.61 -9.39 18.96
C ASP A 109 -9.41 -8.73 17.59
N ILE A 110 -10.48 -8.45 16.82
CA ILE A 110 -10.37 -7.90 15.46
C ILE A 110 -9.63 -6.56 15.45
N LEU A 111 -9.96 -5.65 16.37
CA LEU A 111 -9.22 -4.41 16.52
C LEU A 111 -7.72 -4.66 16.81
N ASP A 112 -7.41 -5.71 17.56
CA ASP A 112 -6.04 -6.07 17.93
C ASP A 112 -5.24 -6.66 16.77
N ARG A 113 -5.91 -7.50 15.99
CA ARG A 113 -5.40 -8.13 14.77
C ARG A 113 -5.15 -7.13 13.64
N CYS A 114 -6.07 -6.21 13.41
CA CYS A 114 -6.03 -5.30 12.26
C CYS A 114 -5.28 -3.99 12.55
N ILE A 115 -5.27 -3.53 13.80
CA ILE A 115 -4.69 -2.22 14.17
C ILE A 115 -3.47 -2.44 15.07
N GLY A 116 -2.30 -2.52 14.42
CA GLY A 116 -1.01 -2.73 15.10
C GLY A 116 -0.35 -1.48 15.66
N ILE A 117 -0.55 -0.30 15.03
CA ILE A 117 0.15 0.95 15.40
C ILE A 117 -0.83 2.13 15.59
N PRO A 118 -0.48 3.17 16.38
CA PRO A 118 -1.38 4.28 16.68
C PRO A 118 -1.83 5.05 15.44
N THR A 119 -0.96 5.20 14.43
CA THR A 119 -1.32 5.82 13.14
C THR A 119 -2.56 5.17 12.52
N HIS A 120 -2.68 3.83 12.58
CA HIS A 120 -3.85 3.13 12.05
C HIS A 120 -5.07 3.32 12.96
N LEU A 121 -4.87 3.34 14.29
CA LEU A 121 -5.93 3.60 15.26
C LEU A 121 -6.54 4.98 15.07
N PHE A 122 -5.70 5.99 14.86
CA PHE A 122 -6.08 7.38 14.63
C PHE A 122 -6.95 7.50 13.38
N ASN A 123 -6.46 7.01 12.24
CA ASN A 123 -7.22 7.02 10.98
C ASN A 123 -8.56 6.28 11.12
N PHE A 124 -8.56 5.08 11.70
CA PHE A 124 -9.79 4.30 11.91
C PHE A 124 -10.80 5.03 12.81
N LEU A 125 -10.36 5.60 13.94
CA LEU A 125 -11.25 6.29 14.86
C LEU A 125 -11.74 7.62 14.33
N ASP A 126 -10.93 8.33 13.54
CA ASP A 126 -11.34 9.55 12.86
C ASP A 126 -12.47 9.25 11.86
N PHE A 127 -12.28 8.24 11.00
CA PHE A 127 -13.34 7.77 10.10
C PHE A 127 -14.58 7.29 10.85
N TYR A 128 -14.41 6.46 11.88
CA TYR A 128 -15.53 5.95 12.68
C TYR A 128 -16.34 7.09 13.32
N LYS A 129 -15.65 8.11 13.83
CA LYS A 129 -16.30 9.31 14.39
C LYS A 129 -17.02 10.12 13.31
N ALA A 130 -16.39 10.35 12.15
CA ALA A 130 -17.00 11.08 11.04
C ALA A 130 -18.28 10.39 10.52
N LEU A 131 -18.34 9.07 10.61
CA LEU A 131 -19.51 8.26 10.25
C LEU A 131 -20.59 8.19 11.35
N GLY A 132 -20.50 9.01 12.41
CA GLY A 132 -21.46 9.04 13.51
C GLY A 132 -21.27 7.92 14.55
N GLY A 133 -20.14 7.22 14.52
CA GLY A 133 -19.82 6.13 15.43
C GLY A 133 -19.78 6.58 16.89
N SER A 134 -20.64 6.00 17.73
CA SER A 134 -20.68 6.34 19.16
C SER A 134 -19.80 5.44 20.04
N PHE A 135 -19.10 6.07 20.99
CA PHE A 135 -18.17 5.45 21.94
C PHE A 135 -18.92 4.77 23.10
N SER A 136 -19.62 3.68 22.79
CA SER A 136 -20.31 2.85 23.78
C SER A 136 -19.33 2.18 24.76
N ARG A 137 -19.85 1.57 25.84
CA ARG A 137 -19.04 0.83 26.81
C ARG A 137 -18.13 -0.22 26.14
N MET A 138 -18.62 -0.90 25.10
CA MET A 138 -17.85 -1.90 24.34
C MET A 138 -16.68 -1.26 23.58
N VAL A 139 -16.93 -0.17 22.86
CA VAL A 139 -15.91 0.56 22.09
C VAL A 139 -14.83 1.07 23.02
N ARG A 140 -15.22 1.70 24.14
CA ARG A 140 -14.28 2.21 25.16
C ARG A 140 -13.42 1.09 25.75
N ARG A 141 -14.03 -0.07 26.04
CA ARG A 141 -13.29 -1.25 26.53
C ARG A 141 -12.28 -1.75 25.51
N ALA A 142 -12.65 -1.85 24.23
CA ALA A 142 -11.74 -2.29 23.17
C ALA A 142 -10.55 -1.32 22.99
N ILE A 143 -10.82 -0.01 22.97
CA ILE A 143 -9.77 1.00 22.91
C ILE A 143 -8.91 0.98 24.18
N THR A 144 -9.50 0.75 25.35
CA THR A 144 -8.72 0.63 26.60
C THR A 144 -7.76 -0.56 26.55
N ARG A 145 -8.20 -1.72 26.03
CA ARG A 145 -7.31 -2.87 25.81
C ARG A 145 -6.16 -2.55 24.87
N TYR A 146 -6.41 -1.76 23.81
CA TYR A 146 -5.36 -1.31 22.90
C TYR A 146 -4.21 -0.60 23.65
N TYR A 147 -4.54 0.30 24.59
CA TYR A 147 -3.55 1.03 25.37
C TYR A 147 -2.87 0.22 26.47
N TYR A 148 -3.37 -0.99 26.79
CA TYR A 148 -2.76 -1.86 27.80
C TYR A 148 -1.74 -2.83 27.21
N ARG A 149 -1.54 -2.81 25.89
CA ARG A 149 -0.54 -3.64 25.22
C ARG A 149 0.87 -3.25 25.63
N GLU A 150 1.75 -4.23 25.60
CA GLU A 150 3.19 -4.02 25.76
C GLU A 150 3.73 -3.08 24.67
N GLY A 151 4.73 -2.28 25.02
CA GLY A 151 5.35 -1.32 24.09
C GLY A 151 4.50 -0.08 23.77
N ILE A 152 3.35 0.13 24.43
CA ILE A 152 2.50 1.30 24.16
C ILE A 152 3.25 2.63 24.36
N TYR A 153 4.16 2.72 25.34
CA TYR A 153 4.93 3.94 25.59
C TYR A 153 5.90 4.26 24.43
N HIS A 154 6.56 3.25 23.86
CA HIS A 154 7.35 3.42 22.62
C HIS A 154 6.48 3.92 21.47
N HIS A 155 5.27 3.37 21.34
CA HIS A 155 4.31 3.82 20.33
C HIS A 155 3.84 5.26 20.56
N MET A 156 3.61 5.67 21.80
CA MET A 156 3.19 7.03 22.14
C MET A 156 4.23 8.08 21.79
N VAL A 157 5.52 7.75 21.98
CA VAL A 157 6.62 8.61 21.57
C VAL A 157 6.76 8.65 20.04
N LYS A 158 6.75 7.49 19.39
CA LYS A 158 7.00 7.37 17.95
C LYS A 158 5.85 7.91 17.09
N TYR A 159 4.62 7.75 17.54
CA TYR A 159 3.40 8.02 16.77
C TYR A 159 2.47 8.98 17.51
N GLN A 160 2.96 10.19 17.81
CA GLN A 160 2.20 11.17 18.61
C GLN A 160 0.87 11.60 17.96
N SER A 161 0.88 11.81 16.65
CA SER A 161 -0.29 12.21 15.86
C SER A 161 -0.20 11.78 14.40
N ARG A 162 -1.35 11.65 13.74
CA ARG A 162 -1.47 11.49 12.29
C ARG A 162 -2.73 12.17 11.79
N ASP A 163 -2.62 12.86 10.64
CA ASP A 163 -3.76 13.47 9.93
C ASP A 163 -4.67 14.30 10.87
N GLY A 164 -4.08 15.03 11.82
CA GLY A 164 -4.79 15.88 12.78
C GLY A 164 -5.37 15.16 14.02
N PHE A 165 -5.23 13.84 14.12
CA PHE A 165 -5.70 13.04 15.24
C PHE A 165 -4.54 12.51 16.09
N SER A 166 -4.66 12.54 17.41
CA SER A 166 -3.57 12.23 18.35
C SER A 166 -3.98 11.28 19.47
N HIS A 167 -3.01 10.82 20.26
CA HIS A 167 -3.27 10.08 21.50
C HIS A 167 -4.22 10.84 22.43
N ARG A 168 -4.05 12.16 22.54
CA ARG A 168 -4.92 13.05 23.33
C ARG A 168 -6.40 12.90 22.94
N ASP A 169 -6.68 12.85 21.64
CA ASP A 169 -8.05 12.76 21.13
C ASP A 169 -8.66 11.39 21.43
N VAL A 170 -7.90 10.31 21.21
CA VAL A 170 -8.34 8.95 21.53
C VAL A 170 -8.64 8.81 23.03
N LEU A 171 -7.71 9.25 23.89
CA LEU A 171 -7.85 9.14 25.35
C LEU A 171 -9.10 9.88 25.84
N ARG A 172 -9.39 11.05 25.29
CA ARG A 172 -10.57 11.86 25.62
C ARG A 172 -11.86 11.25 25.12
N LEU A 173 -11.91 10.80 23.86
CA LEU A 173 -13.12 10.21 23.26
C LEU A 173 -13.49 8.86 23.88
N ALA A 174 -12.49 8.02 24.12
CA ALA A 174 -12.70 6.68 24.66
C ALA A 174 -12.74 6.64 26.19
N HIS A 175 -12.41 7.74 26.88
CA HIS A 175 -12.28 7.80 28.34
C HIS A 175 -11.41 6.67 28.89
N VAL A 176 -10.26 6.44 28.26
CA VAL A 176 -9.33 5.36 28.63
C VAL A 176 -8.87 5.61 30.07
N LYS A 177 -9.05 4.61 30.92
CA LYS A 177 -8.61 4.68 32.31
C LYS A 177 -7.19 4.15 32.41
N PRO A 178 -6.24 4.89 33.04
CA PRO A 178 -4.94 4.34 33.33
C PRO A 178 -5.09 3.17 34.31
N ARG A 179 -4.26 2.13 34.16
CA ARG A 179 -4.29 0.95 35.03
C ARG A 179 -3.39 1.10 36.26
N ASP A 180 -2.40 1.97 36.18
CA ASP A 180 -1.37 2.24 37.18
C ASP A 180 -0.93 3.71 37.11
N ARG A 181 -0.07 4.13 38.06
CA ARG A 181 0.44 5.52 38.12
C ARG A 181 1.35 5.87 36.94
N GLU A 182 2.13 4.91 36.45
CA GLU A 182 3.04 5.11 35.32
C GLU A 182 2.26 5.47 34.05
N MET A 183 1.19 4.72 33.74
CA MET A 183 0.30 5.01 32.62
C MET A 183 -0.49 6.30 32.82
N GLU A 184 -0.85 6.65 34.07
CA GLU A 184 -1.48 7.94 34.37
C GLU A 184 -0.54 9.10 33.99
N ALA A 185 0.74 9.03 34.38
CA ALA A 185 1.75 10.02 34.01
C ALA A 185 1.96 10.08 32.49
N ALA A 186 2.07 8.93 31.82
CA ALA A 186 2.19 8.87 30.36
C ALA A 186 0.99 9.49 29.63
N PHE A 187 -0.24 9.25 30.10
CA PHE A 187 -1.44 9.86 29.52
C PHE A 187 -1.50 11.36 29.77
N ARG A 188 -1.03 11.86 30.92
CA ARG A 188 -0.91 13.29 31.19
C ARG A 188 0.09 13.94 30.24
N TRP A 189 1.27 13.35 30.08
CA TRP A 189 2.26 13.79 29.10
C TRP A 189 1.67 13.83 27.68
N ALA A 190 1.01 12.76 27.23
CA ALA A 190 0.42 12.73 25.89
C ALA A 190 -0.73 13.74 25.68
N THR A 191 -1.35 14.23 26.75
CA THR A 191 -2.49 15.16 26.66
C THR A 191 -2.12 16.63 26.87
N HIS A 192 -1.01 16.91 27.55
CA HIS A 192 -0.61 18.25 27.98
C HIS A 192 0.91 18.53 27.88
N GLY A 193 1.72 17.59 27.37
CA GLY A 193 3.18 17.69 27.35
C GLY A 193 3.80 17.63 28.74
N MET A 194 5.09 17.98 28.83
CA MET A 194 5.84 18.04 30.09
C MET A 194 5.22 19.03 31.10
N GLU A 195 4.68 20.15 30.63
CA GLU A 195 3.95 21.13 31.48
C GLU A 195 2.77 20.51 32.23
N GLY A 196 2.16 19.46 31.65
CA GLY A 196 1.08 18.71 32.31
C GLY A 196 1.51 17.98 33.57
N LEU A 197 2.79 17.62 33.66
CA LEU A 197 3.40 16.94 34.79
C LEU A 197 3.86 17.91 35.88
N GLU A 198 3.82 19.23 35.63
CA GLU A 198 4.25 20.25 36.59
C GLU A 198 3.08 20.87 37.37
N LYS A 199 1.82 20.59 36.98
CA LYS A 199 0.63 21.23 37.57
C LYS A 199 0.18 20.58 38.88
N THR A 200 0.25 21.29 40.00
CA THR A 200 -0.10 20.76 41.33
C THR A 200 -1.59 20.55 41.57
N ILE A 201 -2.47 21.23 40.82
CA ILE A 201 -3.92 21.14 41.00
C ILE A 201 -4.59 20.95 39.65
N VAL A 202 -5.32 19.84 39.48
CA VAL A 202 -6.17 19.60 38.32
C VAL A 202 -7.63 19.77 38.72
N VAL A 203 -8.30 20.76 38.12
CA VAL A 203 -9.74 20.99 38.31
C VAL A 203 -10.48 20.18 37.25
N ASN A 204 -11.28 19.20 37.69
CA ASN A 204 -12.15 18.46 36.80
C ASN A 204 -13.33 19.34 36.33
N LYS A 205 -13.98 18.94 35.23
CA LYS A 205 -15.17 19.65 34.70
C LYS A 205 -16.34 19.77 35.69
N ASN A 206 -16.35 18.97 36.76
CA ASN A 206 -17.34 19.02 37.85
C ASN A 206 -16.87 19.87 39.06
N GLY A 207 -15.78 20.63 38.93
CA GLY A 207 -15.22 21.44 40.01
C GLY A 207 -14.41 20.67 41.04
N ALA A 208 -14.30 19.33 40.93
CA ALA A 208 -13.49 18.54 41.86
C ALA A 208 -12.00 18.76 41.59
N THR A 209 -11.28 19.21 42.61
CA THR A 209 -9.82 19.33 42.61
C THR A 209 -9.20 17.96 42.92
N ARG A 210 -8.22 17.56 42.13
CA ARG A 210 -7.32 16.45 42.47
C ARG A 210 -5.94 17.06 42.69
N GLU A 211 -5.42 16.89 43.90
CA GLU A 211 -4.02 17.22 44.20
C GLU A 211 -3.11 16.32 43.37
N HIS A 212 -2.09 16.94 42.80
CA HIS A 212 -1.09 16.30 41.97
C HIS A 212 0.28 16.64 42.53
N HIS A 213 1.17 15.66 42.53
CA HIS A 213 2.53 15.80 43.02
C HIS A 213 3.49 15.69 41.83
N PRO A 214 3.90 16.82 41.21
CA PRO A 214 4.75 16.84 40.03
C PRO A 214 6.00 15.96 40.11
N ILE A 215 6.66 15.97 41.26
CA ILE A 215 7.87 15.17 41.52
C ILE A 215 7.56 13.68 41.48
N GLU A 216 6.39 13.25 41.97
CA GLU A 216 6.01 11.85 41.93
C GLU A 216 5.65 11.40 40.52
N ASP A 217 4.96 12.23 39.74
CA ASP A 217 4.58 11.89 38.36
C ASP A 217 5.79 11.85 37.42
N LEU A 218 6.80 12.72 37.62
CA LEU A 218 8.09 12.62 36.93
C LEU A 218 8.86 11.35 37.32
N ARG A 219 8.83 10.95 38.60
CA ARG A 219 9.51 9.72 39.08
C ARG A 219 8.92 8.43 38.53
N VAL A 220 7.63 8.45 38.18
CA VAL A 220 6.92 7.28 37.64
C VAL A 220 6.66 7.40 36.14
N LEU A 221 7.16 8.44 35.46
CA LEU A 221 7.02 8.55 34.01
C LEU A 221 7.84 7.43 33.35
N PRO A 222 7.31 6.75 32.31
CA PRO A 222 8.06 5.74 31.59
C PRO A 222 9.42 6.27 31.13
N GLU A 223 10.48 5.50 31.40
CA GLU A 223 11.87 5.84 31.07
C GLU A 223 12.00 6.32 29.61
N ILE A 224 11.37 5.60 28.68
CA ILE A 224 11.42 5.91 27.25
C ILE A 224 10.85 7.30 26.89
N ILE A 225 9.90 7.82 27.66
CA ILE A 225 9.32 9.15 27.45
C ILE A 225 10.29 10.21 27.99
N LEU A 226 10.93 9.97 29.15
CA LEU A 226 11.96 10.85 29.70
C LEU A 226 13.14 10.95 28.73
N GLU A 227 13.68 9.81 28.28
CA GLU A 227 14.78 9.73 27.31
C GLU A 227 14.43 10.48 26.02
N TYR A 228 13.19 10.33 25.52
CA TYR A 228 12.74 11.08 24.34
C TYR A 228 12.75 12.59 24.54
N GLU A 229 12.26 13.09 25.68
CA GLU A 229 12.20 14.51 25.98
C GLU A 229 13.59 15.16 26.12
N GLU A 230 14.58 14.38 26.53
CA GLU A 230 15.99 14.78 26.58
C GLU A 230 16.63 14.73 25.19
N ILE A 231 16.55 13.58 24.51
CA ILE A 231 17.24 13.34 23.23
C ILE A 231 16.73 14.27 22.12
N LYS A 232 15.43 14.56 22.06
CA LYS A 232 14.87 15.39 20.97
C LYS A 232 15.40 16.82 20.96
N LYS A 233 15.95 17.30 22.09
CA LYS A 233 16.53 18.64 22.26
C LYS A 233 17.98 18.71 21.79
N ILE A 234 18.66 17.57 21.68
CA ILE A 234 20.05 17.48 21.26
C ILE A 234 20.14 17.72 19.75
N ASP A 235 21.01 18.63 19.32
CA ASP A 235 21.20 18.95 17.91
C ASP A 235 22.62 18.72 17.38
N ARG A 236 23.51 18.18 18.23
CA ARG A 236 24.86 17.75 17.87
C ARG A 236 25.06 16.27 18.19
N PHE A 237 25.72 15.56 17.29
CA PHE A 237 25.95 14.12 17.44
C PHE A 237 26.84 13.81 18.66
N GLU A 238 27.79 14.68 18.98
CA GLU A 238 28.73 14.48 20.09
C GLU A 238 28.04 14.50 21.47
N ASP A 239 26.88 15.15 21.57
CA ASP A 239 26.13 15.30 22.81
C ASP A 239 25.11 14.16 23.01
N LEU A 240 24.97 13.25 22.04
CA LEU A 240 24.06 12.10 22.13
C LEU A 240 24.61 11.02 23.09
N PRO A 241 23.72 10.22 23.72
CA PRO A 241 24.12 9.04 24.47
C PRO A 241 25.02 8.10 23.66
N HIS A 242 25.93 7.38 24.33
CA HIS A 242 26.86 6.48 23.64
C HIS A 242 26.14 5.33 22.91
N ASP A 243 25.16 4.70 23.57
CA ASP A 243 24.32 3.64 23.02
C ASP A 243 23.01 4.24 22.48
N LEU A 244 22.80 4.09 21.17
CA LEU A 244 21.61 4.58 20.47
C LEU A 244 20.75 3.43 19.91
N SER A 245 21.09 2.18 20.23
CA SER A 245 20.51 0.99 19.60
C SER A 245 19.01 0.83 19.90
N ARG A 246 18.54 1.24 21.08
CA ARG A 246 17.13 1.15 21.49
C ARG A 246 16.23 2.28 20.96
N TYR A 247 16.82 3.35 20.40
CA TYR A 247 16.06 4.54 19.99
C TYR A 247 15.74 4.53 18.49
N PRO A 248 14.47 4.65 18.11
CA PRO A 248 14.12 4.80 16.70
C PRO A 248 14.46 6.22 16.22
N TRP A 249 14.67 6.38 14.92
CA TRP A 249 15.11 7.65 14.33
C TRP A 249 14.15 8.84 14.61
N GLU A 250 12.88 8.59 14.92
CA GLU A 250 11.90 9.61 15.33
C GLU A 250 12.23 10.32 16.66
N PHE A 251 13.20 9.82 17.44
CA PHE A 251 13.66 10.46 18.69
C PHE A 251 14.55 11.67 18.43
N PHE A 252 15.24 11.69 17.29
CA PHE A 252 16.33 12.61 17.05
C PHE A 252 15.85 13.87 16.35
N ASN A 253 16.50 14.99 16.68
CA ASN A 253 16.28 16.24 15.99
C ASN A 253 16.53 16.08 14.48
N THR A 254 15.69 16.70 13.65
CA THR A 254 15.79 16.60 12.19
C THR A 254 17.16 17.01 11.65
N LYS A 255 17.87 17.94 12.31
CA LYS A 255 19.24 18.33 11.95
C LYS A 255 20.22 17.16 11.95
N LEU A 256 20.07 16.23 12.89
CA LEU A 256 20.95 15.06 13.05
C LEU A 256 20.65 13.95 12.04
N LEU A 257 19.48 13.97 11.40
CA LEU A 257 19.10 12.92 10.44
C LEU A 257 19.95 12.94 9.18
N ASN A 258 20.70 14.02 8.92
CA ASN A 258 21.65 14.11 7.82
C ASN A 258 23.09 13.73 8.22
N ASP A 259 23.32 13.31 9.47
CA ASP A 259 24.62 12.84 9.95
C ASP A 259 24.73 11.30 9.79
N PRO A 260 25.68 10.78 8.99
CA PRO A 260 25.81 9.35 8.79
C PRO A 260 26.19 8.60 10.08
N ARG A 261 26.87 9.25 11.03
CA ARG A 261 27.28 8.65 12.31
C ARG A 261 26.07 8.23 13.15
N LEU A 262 24.95 8.95 13.04
CA LEU A 262 23.69 8.58 13.68
C LEU A 262 23.15 7.26 13.13
N TRP A 263 23.04 7.15 11.80
CA TRP A 263 22.46 5.98 11.13
C TRP A 263 23.29 4.70 11.31
N LYS A 264 24.61 4.85 11.48
CA LYS A 264 25.52 3.75 11.82
C LYS A 264 25.25 3.18 13.22
N LYS A 265 24.81 4.01 14.17
CA LYS A 265 24.59 3.61 15.58
C LYS A 265 23.17 3.14 15.90
N ILE A 266 22.14 3.66 15.21
CA ILE A 266 20.76 3.30 15.52
C ILE A 266 20.33 1.97 14.88
N GLN A 267 19.39 1.28 15.54
CA GLN A 267 18.70 0.15 14.94
C GLN A 267 17.56 0.66 14.04
N THR A 268 17.69 0.40 12.74
CA THR A 268 16.69 0.86 11.75
C THR A 268 15.89 -0.33 11.21
N PRO A 269 14.58 -0.42 11.47
CA PRO A 269 13.74 -1.47 10.92
C PRO A 269 13.72 -1.44 9.38
N ALA A 270 13.51 -2.60 8.75
CA ALA A 270 13.48 -2.76 7.28
C ALA A 270 12.65 -1.67 6.56
N ARG A 271 11.40 -1.45 6.98
CA ARG A 271 10.52 -0.42 6.39
C ARG A 271 11.07 1.00 6.55
N ALA A 272 11.79 1.30 7.63
CA ALA A 272 12.42 2.60 7.83
C ALA A 272 13.68 2.77 6.97
N ILE A 273 14.45 1.69 6.74
CA ILE A 273 15.57 1.69 5.78
C ILE A 273 15.03 2.03 4.38
N LEU A 274 14.01 1.30 3.91
CA LEU A 274 13.42 1.53 2.59
C LEU A 274 12.90 2.96 2.42
N ARG A 275 12.27 3.54 3.45
CA ARG A 275 11.78 4.93 3.40
C ARG A 275 12.88 5.98 3.36
N ASN A 276 14.09 5.66 3.82
CA ASN A 276 15.20 6.60 3.92
C ASN A 276 16.36 6.25 2.98
N VAL A 277 16.23 5.26 2.10
CA VAL A 277 17.36 4.80 1.28
C VAL A 277 17.95 5.89 0.38
N ARG A 278 17.10 6.78 -0.15
CA ARG A 278 17.56 7.94 -0.93
C ARG A 278 18.37 8.90 -0.07
N ARG A 279 18.02 9.06 1.21
CA ARG A 279 18.80 9.88 2.15
C ARG A 279 20.19 9.29 2.36
N PHE A 280 20.29 7.97 2.49
CA PHE A 280 21.59 7.29 2.65
C PHE A 280 22.45 7.45 1.40
N ALA A 281 21.86 7.30 0.21
CA ALA A 281 22.58 7.49 -1.05
C ALA A 281 23.14 8.92 -1.19
N VAL A 282 22.36 9.94 -0.82
CA VAL A 282 22.75 11.36 -0.94
C VAL A 282 23.81 11.78 0.10
N MET A 283 23.97 11.02 1.20
CA MET A 283 25.02 11.31 2.18
C MET A 283 26.42 10.93 1.69
N GLU A 284 26.53 10.05 0.68
CA GLU A 284 27.80 9.61 0.09
C GLU A 284 28.83 9.09 1.12
N ASP A 285 28.34 8.54 2.25
CA ASP A 285 29.19 7.93 3.28
C ASP A 285 29.34 6.42 3.02
N GLU A 286 30.54 6.02 2.65
CA GLU A 286 30.88 4.65 2.22
C GLU A 286 30.52 3.57 3.27
N GLU A 287 30.89 3.78 4.53
CA GLU A 287 30.61 2.82 5.60
C GLU A 287 29.10 2.68 5.87
N LEU A 288 28.36 3.79 5.80
CA LEU A 288 26.92 3.78 5.94
C LEU A 288 26.27 3.05 4.75
N ILE A 289 26.74 3.29 3.53
CA ILE A 289 26.25 2.60 2.34
C ILE A 289 26.48 1.10 2.48
N ASP A 290 27.70 0.65 2.83
CA ASP A 290 28.02 -0.76 3.02
C ASP A 290 27.15 -1.40 4.11
N LEU A 291 26.93 -0.69 5.22
CA LEU A 291 26.02 -1.12 6.28
C LEU A 291 24.58 -1.27 5.78
N MET A 292 24.08 -0.32 4.99
CA MET A 292 22.72 -0.36 4.44
C MET A 292 22.58 -1.45 3.38
N VAL A 293 23.57 -1.66 2.52
CA VAL A 293 23.63 -2.76 1.54
C VAL A 293 23.53 -4.10 2.25
N LYS A 294 24.32 -4.30 3.31
CA LYS A 294 24.26 -5.51 4.14
C LYS A 294 22.87 -5.68 4.76
N ARG A 295 22.37 -4.65 5.43
CA ARG A 295 21.05 -4.70 6.09
C ARG A 295 19.93 -5.00 5.09
N ILE A 296 19.92 -4.38 3.90
CA ILE A 296 18.92 -4.62 2.85
C ILE A 296 19.01 -6.06 2.34
N SER A 297 20.22 -6.57 2.14
CA SER A 297 20.46 -7.94 1.66
C SER A 297 19.97 -8.99 2.65
N GLU A 298 20.00 -8.69 3.95
CA GLU A 298 19.54 -9.56 5.05
C GLU A 298 18.02 -9.45 5.32
N ILE A 299 17.30 -8.52 4.69
CA ILE A 299 15.84 -8.41 4.87
C ILE A 299 15.15 -9.66 4.33
N ASP A 300 14.47 -10.37 5.23
CA ASP A 300 13.41 -11.32 4.93
C ASP A 300 12.09 -10.55 4.76
N PRO A 301 11.57 -10.40 3.52
CA PRO A 301 10.40 -9.58 3.26
C PRO A 301 9.14 -10.13 3.93
N LYS A 302 9.03 -11.46 4.11
CA LYS A 302 7.88 -12.10 4.75
C LYS A 302 7.88 -11.81 6.25
N LYS A 303 9.01 -12.01 6.94
CA LYS A 303 9.13 -11.74 8.38
C LYS A 303 8.97 -10.26 8.70
N ALA A 304 9.55 -9.38 7.89
CA ALA A 304 9.45 -7.94 8.11
C ALA A 304 8.15 -7.33 7.52
N LYS A 305 7.26 -8.17 6.97
CA LYS A 305 5.99 -7.79 6.31
C LYS A 305 6.21 -6.67 5.29
N VAL A 306 7.21 -6.77 4.44
CA VAL A 306 7.48 -5.77 3.40
C VAL A 306 6.59 -6.08 2.20
N HIS A 307 5.73 -5.12 1.84
CA HIS A 307 4.92 -5.22 0.64
C HIS A 307 5.82 -5.14 -0.61
N PRO A 308 5.62 -5.96 -1.67
CA PRO A 308 6.49 -5.95 -2.86
C PRO A 308 6.58 -4.56 -3.53
N MET A 309 5.46 -3.87 -3.68
CA MET A 309 5.48 -2.49 -4.23
C MET A 309 6.28 -1.50 -3.37
N ALA A 310 6.40 -1.74 -2.05
CA ALA A 310 7.18 -0.88 -1.16
C ALA A 310 8.70 -1.04 -1.35
N THR A 311 9.16 -2.03 -2.12
CA THR A 311 10.57 -2.18 -2.52
C THR A 311 10.87 -1.57 -3.88
N LEU A 312 9.88 -1.46 -4.77
CA LEU A 312 10.03 -0.81 -6.07
C LEU A 312 10.21 0.72 -5.94
N LEU A 313 9.42 1.37 -5.09
CA LEU A 313 9.53 2.82 -4.85
C LEU A 313 10.94 3.27 -4.43
N PRO A 314 11.58 2.67 -3.41
CA PRO A 314 12.94 3.03 -3.02
C PRO A 314 13.96 2.75 -4.12
N TYR A 315 13.81 1.66 -4.87
CA TYR A 315 14.67 1.37 -6.02
C TYR A 315 14.56 2.46 -7.08
N LEU A 316 13.34 2.83 -7.45
CA LEU A 316 13.10 3.94 -8.38
C LEU A 316 13.67 5.27 -7.87
N ALA A 317 13.72 5.49 -6.55
CA ALA A 317 14.26 6.71 -5.95
C ALA A 317 15.79 6.75 -5.86
N VAL A 318 16.46 5.59 -5.89
CA VAL A 318 17.92 5.44 -5.77
C VAL A 318 18.59 5.11 -7.09
N ARG A 319 17.83 4.70 -8.11
CA ARG A 319 18.38 4.36 -9.43
C ARG A 319 19.33 5.44 -9.95
N SER A 320 20.53 5.00 -10.34
CA SER A 320 21.65 5.84 -10.77
C SER A 320 22.25 6.77 -9.70
N LEU A 321 21.91 6.64 -8.41
CA LEU A 321 22.59 7.35 -7.31
C LEU A 321 23.72 6.52 -6.71
N ASP A 322 23.46 5.27 -6.34
CA ASP A 322 24.48 4.33 -5.85
C ASP A 322 24.17 2.90 -6.35
N ARG A 323 25.13 2.31 -7.06
CA ARG A 323 24.97 0.99 -7.69
C ARG A 323 24.90 -0.17 -6.69
N ARG A 324 25.51 -0.03 -5.50
CA ARG A 324 25.50 -1.10 -4.48
C ARG A 324 24.13 -1.17 -3.81
N LEU A 325 23.55 -0.02 -3.46
CA LEU A 325 22.19 0.07 -2.94
C LEU A 325 21.18 -0.39 -3.97
N GLU A 326 21.37 -0.03 -5.24
CA GLU A 326 20.56 -0.50 -6.36
C GLU A 326 20.55 -2.04 -6.39
N ALA A 327 21.71 -2.68 -6.50
CA ALA A 327 21.84 -4.14 -6.54
C ALA A 327 21.24 -4.84 -5.30
N ALA A 328 21.42 -4.27 -4.10
CA ALA A 328 20.82 -4.82 -2.87
C ALA A 328 19.28 -4.78 -2.91
N LEU A 329 18.72 -3.67 -3.41
CA LEU A 329 17.28 -3.52 -3.59
C LEU A 329 16.74 -4.46 -4.66
N GLU A 330 17.47 -4.68 -5.76
CA GLU A 330 17.07 -5.66 -6.80
C GLU A 330 16.89 -7.07 -6.20
N GLY A 331 17.87 -7.51 -5.40
CA GLY A 331 17.78 -8.79 -4.69
C GLY A 331 16.60 -8.86 -3.72
N LEU A 332 16.32 -7.76 -3.00
CA LEU A 332 15.16 -7.69 -2.11
C LEU A 332 13.83 -7.71 -2.87
N ILE A 333 13.74 -7.01 -4.01
CA ILE A 333 12.54 -6.97 -4.86
C ILE A 333 12.19 -8.38 -5.34
N GLN A 334 13.16 -9.13 -5.86
CA GLN A 334 12.95 -10.50 -6.33
C GLN A 334 12.41 -11.40 -5.21
N ARG A 335 12.97 -11.30 -3.99
CA ARG A 335 12.49 -12.02 -2.81
C ARG A 335 11.09 -11.58 -2.39
N ALA A 336 10.79 -10.28 -2.44
CA ALA A 336 9.49 -9.75 -2.04
C ALA A 336 8.37 -10.21 -2.98
N PHE A 337 8.63 -10.23 -4.30
CA PHE A 337 7.69 -10.76 -5.30
C PHE A 337 7.63 -12.30 -5.35
N ARG A 338 8.53 -13.00 -4.61
CA ARG A 338 8.59 -14.47 -4.53
C ARG A 338 8.74 -15.14 -5.90
N VAL A 339 9.46 -14.51 -6.82
CA VAL A 339 9.60 -14.97 -8.21
C VAL A 339 10.14 -16.39 -8.29
N GLU A 340 11.16 -16.71 -7.49
CA GLU A 340 11.77 -18.05 -7.47
C GLU A 340 10.83 -19.14 -6.95
N GLU A 341 9.86 -18.80 -6.09
CA GLU A 341 8.87 -19.76 -5.57
C GLU A 341 7.78 -20.11 -6.60
N PHE A 342 7.59 -19.26 -7.62
CA PHE A 342 6.45 -19.32 -8.54
C PHE A 342 6.87 -19.28 -10.02
N LYS A 343 8.03 -19.87 -10.34
CA LYS A 343 8.45 -20.03 -11.73
C LYS A 343 7.36 -20.72 -12.56
N LEU A 344 7.24 -20.28 -13.80
CA LEU A 344 6.31 -20.78 -14.81
C LEU A 344 7.07 -21.63 -15.83
N ASP A 345 6.47 -22.72 -16.26
CA ASP A 345 6.95 -23.55 -17.36
C ASP A 345 6.13 -23.30 -18.63
N CYS A 346 5.98 -22.03 -18.99
CA CYS A 346 5.21 -21.61 -20.16
C CYS A 346 5.76 -20.32 -20.77
N ASN A 347 5.36 -20.01 -22.00
CA ASN A 347 5.76 -18.75 -22.63
C ASN A 347 4.91 -17.59 -22.07
N LEU A 348 5.59 -16.61 -21.48
CA LEU A 348 4.99 -15.46 -20.84
C LEU A 348 5.14 -14.22 -21.72
N HIS A 349 4.07 -13.47 -21.91
CA HIS A 349 4.13 -12.16 -22.58
C HIS A 349 3.61 -11.09 -21.63
N ILE A 350 4.51 -10.19 -21.21
CA ILE A 350 4.15 -9.03 -20.39
C ILE A 350 4.02 -7.81 -21.29
N ALA A 351 2.83 -7.23 -21.35
CA ALA A 351 2.56 -6.02 -22.11
C ALA A 351 2.28 -4.86 -21.16
N VAL A 352 3.07 -3.80 -21.29
CA VAL A 352 2.99 -2.60 -20.46
C VAL A 352 2.31 -1.48 -21.22
N ASP A 353 1.22 -0.96 -20.67
CA ASP A 353 0.56 0.23 -21.18
C ASP A 353 1.46 1.45 -20.96
N VAL A 354 1.79 2.14 -22.05
CA VAL A 354 2.60 3.36 -22.05
C VAL A 354 1.83 4.56 -22.58
N SER A 355 0.49 4.48 -22.60
CA SER A 355 -0.38 5.57 -23.02
C SER A 355 -0.27 6.79 -22.09
N ALA A 356 -0.80 7.93 -22.55
CA ALA A 356 -0.76 9.17 -21.79
C ALA A 356 -1.42 9.05 -20.41
N SER A 357 -2.45 8.21 -20.26
CA SER A 357 -3.16 7.99 -19.00
C SER A 357 -2.35 7.24 -17.95
N MET A 358 -1.16 6.72 -18.28
CA MET A 358 -0.25 6.07 -17.34
C MET A 358 0.78 7.06 -16.72
N THR A 359 0.75 8.33 -17.13
CA THR A 359 1.79 9.33 -16.79
C THR A 359 1.43 10.29 -15.65
N TRP A 360 0.20 10.22 -15.11
CA TRP A 360 -0.20 11.05 -13.98
C TRP A 360 0.57 10.69 -12.71
N ILE A 361 0.57 11.61 -11.74
CA ILE A 361 1.29 11.46 -10.48
C ILE A 361 0.26 11.48 -9.36
N ASP A 362 0.30 10.48 -8.50
CA ASP A 362 -0.58 10.44 -7.33
C ASP A 362 -0.06 11.33 -6.18
N ASN A 363 -0.88 11.54 -5.15
CA ASN A 363 -0.51 12.39 -4.01
C ASN A 363 0.71 11.91 -3.22
N SER A 364 1.18 10.69 -3.45
CA SER A 364 2.38 10.11 -2.83
C SER A 364 3.61 10.15 -3.73
N GLY A 365 3.50 10.72 -4.93
CA GLY A 365 4.56 10.80 -5.92
C GLY A 365 4.76 9.54 -6.76
N ILE A 366 3.81 8.60 -6.72
CA ILE A 366 3.85 7.41 -7.60
C ILE A 366 3.37 7.82 -8.98
N ILE A 367 4.13 7.38 -9.99
CA ILE A 367 3.76 7.49 -11.40
C ILE A 367 3.46 6.07 -11.90
N PRO A 368 2.22 5.76 -12.35
CA PRO A 368 1.82 4.40 -12.70
C PRO A 368 2.72 3.72 -13.74
N ILE A 369 3.16 4.44 -14.78
CA ILE A 369 4.06 3.87 -15.79
C ILE A 369 5.37 3.34 -15.21
N TRP A 370 5.97 4.03 -14.23
CA TRP A 370 7.21 3.56 -13.60
C TRP A 370 6.96 2.34 -12.71
N MET A 371 5.80 2.26 -12.06
CA MET A 371 5.40 1.06 -11.33
C MET A 371 5.14 -0.10 -12.28
N ALA A 372 4.47 0.15 -13.41
CA ALA A 372 4.20 -0.85 -14.43
C ALA A 372 5.50 -1.43 -15.00
N MET A 373 6.47 -0.57 -15.34
CA MET A 373 7.81 -0.99 -15.78
C MET A 373 8.54 -1.78 -14.69
N GLY A 374 8.47 -1.32 -13.43
CA GLY A 374 9.08 -2.04 -12.30
C GLY A 374 8.48 -3.44 -12.10
N ILE A 375 7.16 -3.56 -12.17
CA ILE A 375 6.47 -4.85 -12.09
C ILE A 375 6.88 -5.74 -13.26
N ALA A 376 6.86 -5.23 -14.50
CA ALA A 376 7.27 -5.99 -15.69
C ALA A 376 8.73 -6.47 -15.60
N TRP A 377 9.63 -5.60 -15.13
CA TRP A 377 11.05 -5.92 -14.94
C TRP A 377 11.28 -7.05 -13.92
N VAL A 378 10.41 -7.17 -12.91
CA VAL A 378 10.49 -8.27 -11.95
C VAL A 378 9.85 -9.53 -12.51
N LEU A 379 8.60 -9.42 -12.97
CA LEU A 379 7.79 -10.55 -13.43
C LEU A 379 8.36 -11.22 -14.69
N GLN A 380 9.19 -10.55 -15.49
CA GLN A 380 9.86 -11.18 -16.63
C GLN A 380 10.71 -12.40 -16.24
N ASN A 381 11.12 -12.46 -14.97
CA ASN A 381 11.89 -13.57 -14.42
C ASN A 381 11.02 -14.76 -13.99
N LEU A 382 9.68 -14.69 -14.11
CA LEU A 382 8.81 -15.82 -13.78
C LEU A 382 8.96 -16.98 -14.77
N SER A 383 9.19 -16.69 -16.05
CA SER A 383 9.45 -17.70 -17.07
C SER A 383 10.85 -17.50 -17.66
N ARG A 384 11.43 -18.60 -18.18
CA ARG A 384 12.64 -18.54 -19.02
C ARG A 384 12.35 -17.94 -20.40
N ASN A 385 11.12 -18.09 -20.88
CA ASN A 385 10.66 -17.60 -22.17
C ASN A 385 9.68 -16.45 -21.96
N THR A 386 10.22 -15.28 -21.62
CA THR A 386 9.40 -14.06 -21.44
C THR A 386 9.67 -13.05 -22.55
N THR A 387 8.60 -12.58 -23.18
CA THR A 387 8.63 -11.38 -24.03
C THR A 387 8.02 -10.21 -23.27
N VAL A 388 8.67 -9.04 -23.31
CA VAL A 388 8.12 -7.81 -22.75
C VAL A 388 7.89 -6.80 -23.87
N SER A 389 6.68 -6.24 -23.92
CA SER A 389 6.29 -5.22 -24.89
C SER A 389 5.72 -3.97 -24.21
N ALA A 390 5.83 -2.84 -24.88
CA ALA A 390 5.14 -1.61 -24.54
C ALA A 390 4.06 -1.35 -25.61
N PHE A 391 2.89 -0.88 -25.18
CA PHE A 391 1.80 -0.57 -26.11
C PHE A 391 1.11 0.75 -25.80
N SER A 392 0.71 1.44 -26.87
CA SER A 392 -0.22 2.57 -26.88
C SER A 392 -0.99 2.54 -28.22
N GLU A 393 -0.70 3.46 -29.16
CA GLU A 393 -1.03 3.29 -30.59
C GLU A 393 0.02 2.44 -31.33
N LYS A 394 1.22 2.36 -30.76
CA LYS A 394 2.33 1.54 -31.25
C LYS A 394 2.51 0.31 -30.36
N PHE A 395 3.23 -0.67 -30.88
CA PHE A 395 3.51 -1.93 -30.19
C PHE A 395 4.96 -2.30 -30.44
N ASP A 396 5.78 -2.22 -29.40
CA ASP A 396 7.23 -2.38 -29.49
C ASP A 396 7.73 -3.32 -28.38
N GLN A 397 8.64 -4.24 -28.71
CA GLN A 397 9.34 -5.02 -27.70
C GLN A 397 10.33 -4.13 -26.95
N ILE A 398 10.42 -4.31 -25.63
CA ILE A 398 11.22 -3.46 -24.75
C ILE A 398 12.05 -4.27 -23.76
N ASN A 399 13.12 -3.65 -23.24
CA ASN A 399 13.80 -4.10 -22.04
C ASN A 399 13.43 -3.16 -20.88
N PRO A 400 12.56 -3.57 -19.95
CA PRO A 400 12.07 -2.69 -18.89
C PRO A 400 13.18 -2.28 -17.92
N GLY A 401 14.19 -3.13 -17.68
CA GLY A 401 15.32 -2.81 -16.82
C GLY A 401 16.18 -1.68 -17.39
N LYS A 402 16.47 -1.73 -18.69
CA LYS A 402 17.19 -0.66 -19.39
C LYS A 402 16.42 0.67 -19.35
N ILE A 403 15.11 0.63 -19.59
CA ILE A 403 14.22 1.81 -19.50
C ILE A 403 14.28 2.45 -18.10
N ILE A 404 14.22 1.63 -17.05
CA ILE A 404 14.31 2.11 -15.67
C ILE A 404 15.68 2.74 -15.39
N GLN A 405 16.76 2.06 -15.77
CA GLN A 405 18.15 2.51 -15.56
C GLN A 405 18.47 3.80 -16.31
N ASP A 406 18.11 3.88 -17.59
CA ASP A 406 18.39 5.04 -18.44
C ASP A 406 17.44 6.21 -18.14
N LYS A 407 16.40 5.99 -17.32
CA LYS A 407 15.32 6.96 -17.03
C LYS A 407 14.61 7.43 -18.30
N ILE A 408 14.68 6.63 -19.36
CA ILE A 408 14.04 6.91 -20.63
C ILE A 408 12.62 6.37 -20.51
N LEU A 409 11.67 7.26 -20.26
CA LEU A 409 10.30 6.92 -20.59
C LEU A 409 10.27 6.58 -22.07
N PRO A 410 9.64 5.47 -22.46
CA PRO A 410 9.42 5.18 -23.86
C PRO A 410 8.90 6.47 -24.51
N SER A 411 9.54 6.96 -25.56
CA SER A 411 9.15 8.16 -26.33
C SER A 411 7.77 8.02 -27.02
N PHE A 412 7.00 7.02 -26.58
CA PHE A 412 5.71 6.51 -27.00
C PHE A 412 4.56 6.98 -26.08
N ALA A 413 4.85 7.80 -25.06
CA ALA A 413 3.88 8.36 -24.10
C ALA A 413 2.93 9.43 -24.70
N PHE A 414 2.55 9.27 -25.96
CA PHE A 414 1.61 10.13 -26.67
C PHE A 414 0.75 9.25 -27.56
N GLY A 415 -0.47 8.94 -27.12
CA GLY A 415 -1.39 8.15 -27.94
C GLY A 415 -2.57 7.59 -27.16
N ALA A 416 -3.56 7.15 -27.94
CA ALA A 416 -4.68 6.34 -27.50
C ALA A 416 -4.21 4.96 -26.97
N THR A 417 -5.12 4.24 -26.31
CA THR A 417 -4.84 2.98 -25.61
C THR A 417 -5.57 1.84 -26.29
N ASP A 418 -4.81 0.93 -26.93
CA ASP A 418 -5.34 -0.32 -27.49
C ASP A 418 -4.81 -1.55 -26.73
N CYS A 419 -5.61 -2.03 -25.77
CA CYS A 419 -5.25 -3.18 -24.95
C CYS A 419 -5.40 -4.53 -25.67
N SER A 420 -5.87 -4.55 -26.93
CA SER A 420 -5.97 -5.76 -27.74
C SER A 420 -4.67 -6.09 -28.47
N LEU A 421 -3.79 -5.09 -28.67
CA LEU A 421 -2.54 -5.21 -29.41
C LEU A 421 -1.66 -6.40 -28.99
N PRO A 422 -1.46 -6.70 -27.69
CA PRO A 422 -0.59 -7.81 -27.29
C PRO A 422 -1.04 -9.16 -27.88
N MET A 423 -2.34 -9.42 -27.93
CA MET A 423 -2.88 -10.67 -28.48
C MET A 423 -2.97 -10.64 -30.01
N VAL A 424 -3.22 -9.46 -30.60
CA VAL A 424 -3.32 -9.30 -32.07
C VAL A 424 -1.96 -9.42 -32.77
N LYS A 425 -0.90 -8.89 -32.14
CA LYS A 425 0.45 -8.85 -32.70
C LYS A 425 1.29 -10.09 -32.39
N ASP A 426 0.84 -10.95 -31.48
CA ASP A 426 1.53 -12.18 -31.14
C ASP A 426 1.43 -13.23 -32.26
N GLU A 427 2.52 -13.94 -32.52
CA GLU A 427 2.64 -14.93 -33.60
C GLU A 427 2.31 -16.36 -33.16
N GLY A 428 1.68 -16.54 -31.99
CA GLY A 428 1.21 -17.84 -31.50
C GLY A 428 2.13 -18.50 -30.47
N ALA A 429 3.14 -17.80 -29.98
CA ALA A 429 4.12 -18.36 -29.04
C ALA A 429 3.61 -18.35 -27.59
N THR A 430 2.80 -17.37 -27.21
CA THR A 430 2.42 -17.07 -25.83
C THR A 430 1.38 -18.03 -25.25
N ASP A 431 1.56 -18.40 -23.98
CA ASP A 431 0.59 -19.18 -23.19
C ASP A 431 -0.12 -18.30 -22.16
N VAL A 432 0.59 -17.34 -21.57
CA VAL A 432 0.03 -16.41 -20.59
C VAL A 432 0.37 -14.99 -20.98
N PHE A 433 -0.66 -14.16 -21.20
CA PHE A 433 -0.53 -12.72 -21.36
C PHE A 433 -0.72 -12.04 -20.01
N VAL A 434 0.17 -11.10 -19.66
CA VAL A 434 0.05 -10.20 -18.51
C VAL A 434 -0.01 -8.79 -19.04
N VAL A 435 -1.16 -8.13 -18.95
CA VAL A 435 -1.36 -6.75 -19.40
C VAL A 435 -1.39 -5.82 -18.18
N ILE A 436 -0.50 -4.84 -18.13
CA ILE A 436 -0.42 -3.85 -17.04
C ILE A 436 -0.95 -2.51 -17.53
N THR A 437 -2.07 -2.04 -16.99
CA THR A 437 -2.81 -0.87 -17.51
C THR A 437 -3.66 -0.22 -16.41
N ASP A 438 -4.21 0.96 -16.68
CA ASP A 438 -5.24 1.62 -15.88
C ASP A 438 -6.68 1.17 -16.23
N ASN A 439 -6.82 0.14 -17.07
CA ASN A 439 -8.08 -0.42 -17.57
C ASN A 439 -8.93 0.54 -18.43
N GLU A 440 -8.35 1.64 -18.92
CA GLU A 440 -9.06 2.67 -19.69
C GLU A 440 -8.70 2.64 -21.18
N THR A 441 -9.27 1.66 -21.89
CA THR A 441 -9.09 1.55 -23.34
C THR A 441 -10.02 2.46 -24.14
N ASN A 442 -9.54 3.11 -25.21
CA ASN A 442 -10.32 4.13 -25.93
C ASN A 442 -10.36 4.00 -27.47
N ARG A 443 -9.46 3.24 -28.11
CA ARG A 443 -9.39 3.09 -29.58
C ARG A 443 -9.33 1.67 -30.12
N ASN A 444 -9.68 0.67 -29.31
CA ASN A 444 -9.71 -0.72 -29.76
C ASN A 444 -10.51 -0.91 -31.06
N LEU A 445 -9.90 -1.59 -32.03
CA LEU A 445 -10.61 -2.15 -33.18
C LEU A 445 -11.39 -3.43 -32.82
N ILE A 446 -10.95 -4.13 -31.77
CA ILE A 446 -11.64 -5.28 -31.17
C ILE A 446 -11.45 -5.28 -29.65
N PRO A 447 -12.45 -5.74 -28.86
CA PRO A 447 -12.26 -5.87 -27.42
C PRO A 447 -11.11 -6.84 -27.06
N PRO A 448 -10.31 -6.59 -26.01
CA PRO A 448 -9.16 -7.43 -25.64
C PRO A 448 -9.56 -8.87 -25.31
N SER A 449 -10.70 -9.06 -24.63
CA SER A 449 -11.29 -10.38 -24.37
C SER A 449 -11.64 -11.13 -25.66
N LYS A 450 -12.08 -10.44 -26.71
CA LYS A 450 -12.28 -11.04 -28.03
C LYS A 450 -10.96 -11.35 -28.71
N ALA A 451 -9.99 -10.44 -28.66
CA ALA A 451 -8.67 -10.66 -29.24
C ALA A 451 -7.99 -11.92 -28.68
N LEU A 452 -8.13 -12.20 -27.39
CA LEU A 452 -7.66 -13.45 -26.80
C LEU A 452 -8.44 -14.67 -27.33
N LYS A 453 -9.77 -14.61 -27.44
CA LYS A 453 -10.57 -15.72 -28.00
C LYS A 453 -10.16 -16.02 -29.46
N ASP A 454 -9.96 -14.98 -30.26
CA ASP A 454 -9.49 -15.09 -31.65
C ASP A 454 -8.06 -15.67 -31.70
N TYR A 455 -7.17 -15.26 -30.78
CA TYR A 455 -5.83 -15.84 -30.62
C TYR A 455 -5.87 -17.34 -30.32
N ARG A 456 -6.69 -17.76 -29.35
CA ARG A 456 -6.88 -19.18 -28.99
C ARG A 456 -7.30 -20.01 -30.19
N MET A 457 -8.25 -19.52 -31.00
CA MET A 457 -8.73 -20.21 -32.19
C MET A 457 -7.68 -20.24 -33.29
N LYS A 458 -7.06 -19.10 -33.60
CA LYS A 458 -6.10 -18.94 -34.70
C LYS A 458 -4.87 -19.84 -34.52
N PHE A 459 -4.36 -19.95 -33.29
CA PHE A 459 -3.13 -20.68 -32.99
C PHE A 459 -3.35 -22.02 -32.27
N ASN A 460 -4.61 -22.48 -32.17
CA ASN A 460 -4.99 -23.71 -31.47
C ASN A 460 -4.44 -23.78 -30.02
N LYS A 461 -4.61 -22.69 -29.27
CA LYS A 461 -4.19 -22.53 -27.88
C LYS A 461 -5.39 -22.35 -26.95
N PRO A 462 -6.22 -23.38 -26.71
CA PRO A 462 -7.45 -23.24 -25.91
C PRO A 462 -7.20 -22.74 -24.48
N ASN A 463 -6.01 -23.01 -23.94
CA ASN A 463 -5.62 -22.66 -22.57
C ASN A 463 -4.86 -21.32 -22.47
N ALA A 464 -4.75 -20.54 -23.55
CA ALA A 464 -4.05 -19.25 -23.46
C ALA A 464 -4.78 -18.32 -22.49
N ALA A 465 -4.06 -17.76 -21.52
CA ALA A 465 -4.62 -16.98 -20.43
C ALA A 465 -4.34 -15.48 -20.58
N LEU A 466 -5.16 -14.68 -19.93
CA LEU A 466 -4.95 -13.24 -19.77
C LEU A 466 -5.05 -12.86 -18.30
N VAL A 467 -4.01 -12.22 -17.78
CA VAL A 467 -4.01 -11.57 -16.46
C VAL A 467 -3.87 -10.08 -16.67
N VAL A 468 -4.83 -9.33 -16.15
CA VAL A 468 -4.85 -7.87 -16.20
C VAL A 468 -4.42 -7.35 -14.83
N LEU A 469 -3.33 -6.58 -14.79
CA LEU A 469 -2.87 -5.87 -13.60
C LEU A 469 -3.41 -4.45 -13.65
N ALA A 470 -4.53 -4.21 -12.97
CA ALA A 470 -5.20 -2.92 -12.93
C ALA A 470 -4.48 -1.97 -11.97
N LEU A 471 -3.97 -0.83 -12.47
CA LEU A 471 -3.27 0.16 -11.65
C LEU A 471 -4.18 1.24 -11.04
N THR A 472 -5.47 1.24 -11.37
CA THR A 472 -6.44 2.24 -10.91
C THR A 472 -7.71 1.59 -10.33
N ALA A 473 -8.33 2.21 -9.34
CA ALA A 473 -9.54 1.69 -8.67
C ALA A 473 -10.85 2.02 -9.41
N THR A 474 -10.90 1.73 -10.72
CA THR A 474 -12.08 1.93 -11.57
C THR A 474 -13.02 0.71 -11.56
N ASN A 475 -14.20 0.83 -12.18
CA ASN A 475 -15.20 -0.24 -12.28
C ASN A 475 -15.04 -1.13 -13.52
N PHE A 476 -13.99 -0.91 -14.31
CA PHE A 476 -13.83 -1.52 -15.62
C PHE A 476 -12.77 -2.61 -15.62
N SER A 477 -12.93 -3.56 -16.51
CA SER A 477 -11.94 -4.57 -16.83
C SER A 477 -11.88 -4.84 -18.32
N ILE A 478 -10.69 -5.15 -18.82
CA ILE A 478 -10.53 -5.69 -20.18
C ILE A 478 -10.62 -7.23 -20.21
N ALA A 479 -10.59 -7.89 -19.04
CA ALA A 479 -10.82 -9.32 -18.88
C ALA A 479 -12.34 -9.62 -18.84
N ASP A 480 -12.76 -10.71 -19.48
CA ASP A 480 -14.15 -11.19 -19.45
C ASP A 480 -14.42 -11.93 -18.13
N PRO A 481 -15.31 -11.44 -17.25
CA PRO A 481 -15.57 -12.09 -15.96
C PRO A 481 -16.15 -13.51 -16.07
N ASN A 482 -16.68 -13.89 -17.24
CA ASN A 482 -17.22 -15.22 -17.49
C ASN A 482 -16.20 -16.20 -18.07
N ASP A 483 -15.00 -15.74 -18.41
CA ASP A 483 -13.91 -16.57 -18.91
C ASP A 483 -12.95 -16.89 -17.76
N PRO A 484 -12.87 -18.16 -17.30
CA PRO A 484 -12.05 -18.52 -16.14
C PRO A 484 -10.54 -18.35 -16.38
N LEU A 485 -10.13 -18.18 -17.64
CA LEU A 485 -8.73 -17.97 -18.03
C LEU A 485 -8.44 -16.49 -18.30
N MET A 486 -9.38 -15.59 -17.99
CA MET A 486 -9.17 -14.15 -17.95
C MET A 486 -9.35 -13.65 -16.52
N LEU A 487 -8.29 -13.14 -15.91
CA LEU A 487 -8.32 -12.60 -14.57
C LEU A 487 -8.01 -11.11 -14.58
N ASP A 488 -8.75 -10.36 -13.77
CA ASP A 488 -8.42 -8.99 -13.42
C ASP A 488 -8.04 -8.93 -11.94
N ILE A 489 -6.81 -8.49 -11.67
CA ILE A 489 -6.31 -8.33 -10.32
C ILE A 489 -5.74 -6.92 -10.11
N PRO A 490 -5.86 -6.37 -8.89
CA PRO A 490 -5.23 -5.10 -8.58
C PRO A 490 -3.71 -5.20 -8.71
N GLY A 491 -3.09 -4.31 -9.48
CA GLY A 491 -1.67 -4.41 -9.82
C GLY A 491 -0.72 -4.14 -8.65
N PHE A 492 -1.21 -3.64 -7.52
CA PHE A 492 -0.43 -3.52 -6.28
C PHE A 492 -0.71 -4.64 -5.27
N THR A 493 -1.20 -5.80 -5.71
CA THR A 493 -1.38 -6.94 -4.80
C THR A 493 -0.03 -7.57 -4.42
N ASP A 494 0.06 -8.19 -3.25
CA ASP A 494 1.27 -8.79 -2.69
C ASP A 494 1.65 -10.17 -3.29
N ASN A 495 0.75 -10.80 -4.04
CA ASN A 495 0.88 -12.20 -4.48
C ASN A 495 0.71 -12.40 -6.00
N ILE A 496 1.08 -11.41 -6.82
CA ILE A 496 0.91 -11.45 -8.29
C ILE A 496 1.55 -12.71 -8.91
N ALA A 497 2.81 -13.02 -8.53
CA ALA A 497 3.51 -14.21 -9.03
C ALA A 497 2.78 -15.52 -8.70
N GLN A 498 2.25 -15.62 -7.48
CA GLN A 498 1.46 -16.77 -7.05
C GLN A 498 0.19 -16.93 -7.89
N ILE A 499 -0.56 -15.84 -8.10
CA ILE A 499 -1.81 -15.87 -8.88
C ILE A 499 -1.54 -16.33 -10.31
N ILE A 500 -0.49 -15.79 -10.96
CA ILE A 500 -0.13 -16.18 -12.32
C ILE A 500 0.26 -17.67 -12.38
N SER A 501 1.04 -18.16 -11.40
CA SER A 501 1.43 -19.57 -11.31
C SER A 501 0.26 -20.50 -11.02
N GLU A 502 -0.68 -20.11 -10.15
CA GLU A 502 -1.88 -20.90 -9.85
C GLU A 502 -2.82 -20.97 -11.06
N LEU A 503 -2.98 -19.86 -11.79
CA LEU A 503 -3.74 -19.84 -13.05
C LEU A 503 -3.11 -20.83 -14.06
N GLN A 504 -1.79 -20.82 -14.17
CA GLN A 504 -1.07 -21.75 -15.06
C GLN A 504 -1.23 -23.21 -14.66
N LYS A 505 -1.09 -23.54 -13.37
CA LYS A 505 -1.25 -24.92 -12.87
C LYS A 505 -2.69 -25.43 -12.96
N GLY A 506 -3.66 -24.51 -12.93
CA GLY A 506 -5.05 -24.82 -13.25
C GLY A 506 -5.25 -25.36 -14.67
N PHE A 507 -4.29 -25.17 -15.58
CA PHE A 507 -4.30 -25.75 -16.93
C PHE A 507 -3.78 -27.19 -17.01
N GLU A 508 -2.96 -27.62 -16.05
CA GLU A 508 -2.29 -28.93 -16.05
C GLU A 508 -3.13 -30.04 -15.40
N ARG A 509 -4.26 -29.70 -14.78
CA ARG A 509 -5.23 -30.62 -14.19
C ARG A 509 -6.48 -30.68 -15.04
#